data_AF-A0A7G3GEI7-F1
#
_entry.id   AF-A0A7G3GEI7-F1
#
_cell.length_a   1.000
_cell.length_b   1.000
_cell.length_c   1.000
_cell.angle_alpha   90.00
_cell.angle_beta   90.00
_cell.angle_gamma   90.00
#
_symmetry.space_group_name_H-M   'P 1'
#
loop_
_entity.id
_entity.type
_entity.pdbx_description
1 polymer ?
#
loop_
_entity_poly.entity_id
_entity_poly.type
_entity_poly.pdbx_seq_one_letter_code
_entity_poly.pdbx_strand_id
1 'polypeptide(L)'
;MQSDVTQRVLLIIEKVTSENRRSKTLEEETGIPSSSWRNVLCGRQNPTISMIEAISRRWPCFAFWLATGITDEENGHINPNIPIDAQEAEHKLNMKIYFQNLEYGNNSQGIAGDLHKAISDIAFNRRQRFLESEFEGSKTGK
;
A
#
# COMPACT_ATOMS: atom_id res chain seq x y z
N MET A 1 14.99 -9.30 -17.61
CA MET A 1 14.05 -8.43 -18.33
C MET A 1 13.19 -7.76 -17.27
N GLN A 2 13.16 -6.43 -17.17
CA GLN A 2 12.27 -5.76 -16.21
C GLN A 2 10.82 -6.06 -16.61
N SER A 3 9.96 -6.38 -15.65
CA SER A 3 8.52 -6.54 -15.90
C SER A 3 7.94 -5.20 -16.37
N ASP A 4 7.10 -5.20 -17.40
CA ASP A 4 6.32 -4.03 -17.80
C ASP A 4 5.17 -3.78 -16.81
N VAL A 5 4.51 -2.63 -16.96
CA VAL A 5 3.42 -2.20 -16.06
C VAL A 5 2.26 -3.21 -16.03
N THR A 6 1.97 -3.89 -17.15
CA THR A 6 0.93 -4.90 -17.22
C THR A 6 1.27 -6.10 -16.33
N GLN A 7 2.49 -6.63 -16.42
CA GLN A 7 2.87 -7.73 -15.54
C GLN A 7 2.90 -7.31 -14.07
N ARG A 8 3.31 -6.08 -13.76
CA ARG A 8 3.28 -5.56 -12.38
C ARG A 8 1.87 -5.46 -11.83
N VAL A 9 0.89 -5.01 -12.62
CA VAL A 9 -0.53 -5.04 -12.25
C VAL A 9 -0.98 -6.47 -11.93
N LEU A 10 -0.66 -7.44 -12.79
CA LEU A 10 -1.06 -8.84 -12.60
C LEU A 10 -0.47 -9.44 -11.31
N LEU A 11 0.80 -9.15 -11.02
CA LEU A 11 1.46 -9.59 -9.78
C LEU A 11 0.80 -9.01 -8.53
N ILE A 12 0.41 -7.73 -8.57
CA ILE A 12 -0.33 -7.12 -7.45
C ILE A 12 -1.68 -7.81 -7.28
N ILE A 13 -2.43 -8.00 -8.36
CA ILE A 13 -3.74 -8.67 -8.32
C ILE A 13 -3.61 -10.06 -7.72
N GLU A 14 -2.63 -10.84 -8.16
CA GLU A 14 -2.37 -12.18 -7.63
C GLU A 14 -2.08 -12.16 -6.13
N LYS A 15 -1.31 -11.17 -5.65
CA LYS A 15 -0.97 -11.01 -4.23
C LYS A 15 -2.17 -10.63 -3.36
N VAL A 16 -3.08 -9.79 -3.87
CA VAL A 16 -4.16 -9.18 -3.06
C VAL A 16 -5.51 -9.87 -3.23
N THR A 17 -5.63 -10.84 -4.14
CA THR A 17 -6.88 -11.55 -4.42
C THR A 17 -6.71 -13.05 -4.35
N SER A 18 -7.74 -13.76 -3.89
CA SER A 18 -7.82 -15.21 -4.03
C SER A 18 -8.02 -15.61 -5.49
N GLU A 19 -7.48 -16.76 -5.90
CA GLU A 19 -7.64 -17.29 -7.26
C GLU A 19 -9.10 -17.39 -7.70
N ASN A 20 -9.97 -17.82 -6.79
CA ASN A 20 -11.41 -17.87 -7.03
C ASN A 20 -12.00 -16.47 -6.89
N ARG A 21 -12.75 -16.01 -7.90
CA ARG A 21 -13.47 -14.73 -7.95
C ARG A 21 -12.63 -13.43 -8.08
N ARG A 22 -11.36 -13.49 -8.50
CA ARG A 22 -10.47 -12.31 -8.72
C ARG A 22 -11.18 -11.08 -9.31
N SER A 23 -11.83 -11.23 -10.46
CA SER A 23 -12.49 -10.12 -11.16
C SER A 23 -13.62 -9.48 -10.34
N LYS A 24 -14.35 -10.25 -9.53
CA LYS A 24 -15.44 -9.72 -8.70
C LYS A 24 -14.90 -9.01 -7.46
N THR A 25 -13.86 -9.56 -6.83
CA THR A 25 -13.15 -8.90 -5.73
C THR A 25 -12.57 -7.56 -6.18
N LEU A 26 -11.95 -7.52 -7.37
CA LEU A 26 -11.42 -6.27 -7.91
C LEU A 26 -12.53 -5.24 -8.15
N GLU A 27 -13.70 -5.64 -8.65
CA GLU A 27 -14.83 -4.73 -8.80
C GLU A 27 -15.29 -4.15 -7.47
N GLU A 28 -15.43 -4.99 -6.44
CA GLU A 28 -15.81 -4.57 -5.09
C GLU A 28 -14.78 -3.60 -4.49
N GLU A 29 -13.49 -3.79 -4.77
CA GLU A 29 -12.41 -3.01 -4.19
C GLU A 29 -12.05 -1.74 -4.97
N THR A 30 -12.36 -1.69 -6.27
CA THR A 30 -11.94 -0.60 -7.18
C THR A 30 -13.10 0.15 -7.82
N GLY A 31 -14.32 -0.39 -7.77
CA GLY A 31 -15.48 0.15 -8.48
C GLY A 31 -15.45 -0.07 -10.01
N ILE A 32 -14.40 -0.67 -10.56
CA ILE A 32 -14.27 -0.95 -12.00
C ILE A 32 -14.95 -2.28 -12.33
N PRO A 33 -15.78 -2.37 -13.39
CA PRO A 33 -16.55 -3.58 -13.69
C PRO A 33 -15.69 -4.85 -13.80
N SER A 34 -16.17 -5.96 -13.23
CA SER A 34 -15.51 -7.28 -13.27
C SER A 34 -15.25 -7.76 -14.71
N SER A 35 -16.09 -7.39 -15.68
CA SER A 35 -15.85 -7.68 -17.10
C SER A 35 -14.55 -7.06 -17.61
N SER A 36 -14.25 -5.82 -17.21
CA SER A 36 -13.01 -5.13 -17.58
C SER A 36 -11.80 -5.81 -16.94
N TRP A 37 -11.88 -6.14 -15.64
CA TRP A 37 -10.82 -6.89 -14.96
C TRP A 37 -10.59 -8.27 -15.57
N ARG A 38 -11.66 -8.95 -15.99
CA ARG A 38 -11.55 -10.23 -16.70
C ARG A 38 -10.80 -10.09 -18.03
N ASN A 39 -11.04 -9.03 -18.80
CA ASN A 39 -10.30 -8.80 -20.04
C ASN A 39 -8.80 -8.62 -19.80
N VAL A 40 -8.42 -7.90 -18.75
CA VAL A 40 -7.00 -7.75 -18.34
C VAL A 40 -6.41 -9.09 -17.91
N LEU A 41 -7.09 -9.81 -17.02
CA LEU A 41 -6.63 -11.11 -16.51
C LEU A 41 -6.48 -12.17 -17.61
N CYS A 42 -7.31 -12.12 -18.65
CA CYS A 42 -7.22 -13.01 -19.80
C CYS A 42 -6.24 -12.52 -20.89
N GLY A 43 -5.52 -11.41 -20.67
CA GLY A 43 -4.60 -10.83 -21.66
C GLY A 43 -5.27 -10.25 -22.91
N ARG A 44 -6.59 -10.00 -22.87
CA ARG A 44 -7.36 -9.41 -23.98
C ARG A 44 -7.22 -7.90 -24.06
N GLN A 45 -6.74 -7.27 -22.98
CA GLN A 45 -6.60 -5.83 -22.84
C GLN A 45 -5.45 -5.51 -21.87
N ASN A 46 -4.71 -4.43 -22.14
CA ASN A 46 -3.79 -3.86 -21.16
C ASN A 46 -4.55 -3.06 -20.08
N PRO A 47 -4.08 -3.05 -18.83
CA PRO A 47 -4.66 -2.20 -17.78
C PRO A 47 -4.76 -0.75 -18.24
N THR A 48 -5.93 -0.14 -18.08
CA THR A 48 -6.10 1.28 -18.40
C THR A 48 -5.49 2.15 -17.30
N ILE A 49 -5.30 3.44 -17.59
CA ILE A 49 -4.83 4.42 -16.59
C ILE A 49 -5.75 4.40 -15.36
N SER A 50 -7.07 4.36 -15.54
CA SER A 50 -8.03 4.29 -14.44
C SER A 50 -7.90 3.01 -13.60
N MET A 51 -7.56 1.88 -14.21
CA MET A 51 -7.31 0.62 -13.49
C MET A 51 -6.03 0.69 -12.66
N ILE A 52 -4.97 1.28 -13.23
CA ILE A 52 -3.69 1.51 -12.54
C ILE A 52 -3.91 2.44 -11.35
N GLU A 53 -4.59 3.58 -11.56
CA GLU A 53 -4.93 4.54 -10.51
C GLU A 53 -5.76 3.89 -9.40
N ALA A 54 -6.77 3.08 -9.74
CA ALA A 54 -7.59 2.41 -8.74
C ALA A 54 -6.81 1.40 -7.90
N ILE A 55 -5.89 0.63 -8.51
CA ILE A 55 -4.99 -0.26 -7.77
C ILE A 55 -4.06 0.55 -6.86
N SER A 56 -3.47 1.63 -7.37
CA SER A 56 -2.57 2.49 -6.59
C SER A 56 -3.28 3.14 -5.41
N ARG A 57 -4.52 3.60 -5.57
CA ARG A 57 -5.32 4.14 -4.47
C ARG A 57 -5.69 3.07 -3.45
N ARG A 58 -6.08 1.89 -3.92
CA ARG A 58 -6.54 0.81 -3.03
C ARG A 58 -5.40 0.18 -2.24
N TRP A 59 -4.25 0.00 -2.87
CA TRP A 59 -3.05 -0.61 -2.28
C TRP A 59 -1.83 0.29 -2.51
N PRO A 60 -1.74 1.43 -1.80
CA PRO A 60 -0.72 2.45 -2.05
C PRO A 60 0.71 1.96 -1.82
N CYS A 61 0.91 0.92 -1.01
CA CYS A 61 2.23 0.31 -0.78
C CYS A 61 2.87 -0.23 -2.06
N PHE A 62 2.07 -0.55 -3.08
CA PHE A 62 2.58 -1.01 -4.37
C PHE A 62 2.72 0.10 -5.41
N ALA A 63 2.26 1.33 -5.14
CA ALA A 63 2.09 2.36 -6.17
C ALA A 63 3.41 2.79 -6.81
N PHE A 64 4.45 3.03 -5.99
CA PHE A 64 5.78 3.37 -6.48
C PHE A 64 6.39 2.24 -7.31
N TRP A 65 6.35 1.00 -6.80
CA TRP A 65 6.85 -0.16 -7.54
C TRP A 65 6.05 -0.42 -8.82
N LEU A 66 4.73 -0.24 -8.80
CA LEU A 66 3.87 -0.37 -9.97
C LEU A 66 4.27 0.61 -11.08
N ALA A 67 4.60 1.85 -10.73
CA ALA A 67 4.99 2.87 -11.69
C ALA A 67 6.43 2.68 -12.19
N THR A 68 7.38 2.44 -11.27
CA THR A 68 8.82 2.51 -11.57
C THR A 68 9.46 1.15 -11.82
N GLY A 69 8.87 0.06 -11.33
CA GLY A 69 9.51 -1.26 -11.26
C GLY A 69 10.61 -1.38 -10.20
N ILE A 70 10.86 -0.32 -9.40
CA ILE A 70 11.88 -0.26 -8.37
C ILE A 70 11.22 -0.53 -7.00
N THR A 71 11.88 -1.35 -6.18
CA THR A 71 11.43 -1.61 -4.80
C THR A 71 12.12 -0.63 -3.86
N ASP A 72 11.36 -0.03 -2.94
CA ASP A 72 11.82 1.01 -2.01
C ASP A 72 11.21 0.74 -0.62
N GLU A 73 11.63 -0.38 -0.02
CA GLU A 73 11.07 -0.92 1.22
C GLU A 73 11.25 0.03 2.40
N GLU A 74 12.35 0.77 2.45
CA GLU A 74 12.67 1.73 3.51
C GLU A 74 11.60 2.82 3.67
N ASN A 75 10.88 3.14 2.59
CA ASN A 75 9.80 4.12 2.57
C ASN A 75 8.40 3.47 2.49
N GLY A 76 8.31 2.15 2.69
CA GLY A 76 7.03 1.40 2.64
C GLY A 76 6.51 1.12 1.23
N HIS A 77 7.35 1.30 0.21
CA HIS A 77 7.05 1.01 -1.19
C HIS A 77 7.57 -0.38 -1.56
N ILE A 78 6.69 -1.35 -1.55
CA ILE A 78 7.06 -2.76 -1.69
C ILE A 78 6.65 -3.31 -3.05
N ASN A 79 7.28 -4.42 -3.43
CA ASN A 79 6.81 -5.28 -4.51
C ASN A 79 5.95 -6.44 -3.95
N PRO A 80 5.11 -7.10 -4.78
CA PRO A 80 4.24 -8.19 -4.35
C PRO A 80 4.94 -9.45 -3.80
N ASN A 81 6.24 -9.65 -4.06
CA ASN A 81 6.98 -10.82 -3.58
C ASN A 81 7.38 -10.70 -2.10
N ILE A 82 7.38 -9.48 -1.56
CA ILE A 82 7.67 -9.25 -0.14
C ILE A 82 6.47 -9.74 0.70
N PRO A 83 6.70 -10.60 1.72
CA PRO A 83 5.64 -10.99 2.64
C PRO A 83 5.06 -9.75 3.31
N ILE A 84 3.74 -9.63 3.30
CA ILE A 84 3.08 -8.53 4.02
C ILE A 84 3.02 -8.95 5.48
N ASP A 85 3.91 -8.43 6.32
CA ASP A 85 3.88 -8.75 7.76
C ASP A 85 2.90 -7.87 8.55
N ALA A 86 2.72 -8.16 9.84
CA ALA A 86 1.75 -7.48 10.69
C ALA A 86 2.13 -6.01 11.03
N GLN A 87 3.42 -5.66 11.05
CA GLN A 87 3.87 -4.26 11.22
C GLN A 87 3.64 -3.46 9.93
N GLU A 88 3.69 -4.14 8.79
CA GLU A 88 3.43 -3.59 7.47
C GLU A 88 1.93 -3.38 7.19
N ALA A 89 1.06 -4.22 7.77
CA ALA A 89 -0.39 -3.99 7.78
C ALA A 89 -0.77 -2.68 8.52
N GLU A 90 -0.06 -2.34 9.59
CA GLU A 90 -0.19 -1.07 10.32
C GLU A 90 0.27 0.12 9.45
N HIS A 91 1.35 -0.03 8.69
CA HIS A 91 1.78 0.97 7.70
C HIS A 91 0.78 1.13 6.54
N LYS A 92 0.16 0.03 6.08
CA LYS A 92 -0.92 0.08 5.06
C LYS A 92 -2.15 0.82 5.59
N LEU A 93 -2.48 0.64 6.86
CA LEU A 93 -3.54 1.40 7.51
C LEU A 93 -3.16 2.88 7.59
N ASN A 94 -1.92 3.21 7.99
CA ASN A 94 -1.45 4.59 8.09
C ASN A 94 -1.42 5.32 6.75
N MET A 95 -1.00 4.65 5.67
CA MET A 95 -0.97 5.25 4.33
C MET A 95 -2.38 5.37 3.72
N LYS A 96 -3.26 4.39 3.96
CA LYS A 96 -4.68 4.51 3.58
C LYS A 96 -5.36 5.65 4.31
N ILE A 97 -5.11 5.80 5.62
CA ILE A 97 -5.59 6.92 6.43
C ILE A 97 -5.01 8.24 5.91
N TYR A 98 -3.72 8.28 5.55
CA TYR A 98 -3.09 9.48 4.97
C TYR A 98 -3.78 9.93 3.69
N PHE A 99 -4.02 9.02 2.74
CA PHE A 99 -4.69 9.36 1.48
C PHE A 99 -6.18 9.69 1.67
N GLN A 100 -6.90 8.95 2.53
CA GLN A 100 -8.27 9.31 2.89
C GLN A 100 -8.32 10.71 3.52
N ASN A 101 -7.41 11.03 4.44
CA ASN A 101 -7.36 12.33 5.09
C ASN A 101 -6.94 13.47 4.13
N LEU A 102 -6.17 13.21 3.08
CA LEU A 102 -5.91 14.20 2.01
C LEU A 102 -7.17 14.46 1.17
N GLU A 103 -7.97 13.42 0.91
CA GLU A 103 -9.25 13.56 0.20
C GLU A 103 -10.30 14.30 1.07
N TYR A 104 -10.32 14.06 2.39
CA TYR A 104 -11.20 14.76 3.34
C TYR A 104 -10.71 16.16 3.77
N GLY A 105 -9.39 16.39 3.78
CA GLY A 105 -8.75 17.65 4.16
C GLY A 105 -9.00 18.78 3.15
N ASN A 106 -9.30 18.45 1.89
CA ASN A 106 -9.78 19.43 0.92
C ASN A 106 -11.22 19.91 1.18
N ASN A 107 -11.98 19.21 2.03
CA ASN A 107 -13.37 19.54 2.37
C ASN A 107 -13.57 20.01 3.82
N SER A 108 -12.54 20.02 4.67
CA SER A 108 -12.68 20.46 6.07
C SER A 108 -11.44 21.18 6.58
N GLN A 109 -11.53 22.52 6.63
CA GLN A 109 -10.54 23.35 7.31
C GLN A 109 -10.47 23.00 8.81
N GLY A 110 -9.27 22.67 9.31
CA GLY A 110 -8.88 22.98 10.69
C GLY A 110 -8.46 21.83 11.60
N ILE A 111 -8.91 20.58 11.41
CA ILE A 111 -8.74 19.52 12.45
C ILE A 111 -7.74 18.43 12.04
N ALA A 112 -7.50 18.25 10.74
CA ALA A 112 -6.64 17.17 10.21
C ALA A 112 -5.14 17.40 10.47
N GLY A 113 -4.68 18.65 10.57
CA GLY A 113 -3.29 18.99 10.82
C GLY A 113 -2.80 18.56 12.21
N ASP A 114 -3.65 18.74 13.22
CA ASP A 114 -3.31 18.44 14.61
C ASP A 114 -3.31 16.93 14.89
N LEU A 115 -4.21 16.18 14.25
CA LEU A 115 -4.26 14.73 14.39
C LEU A 115 -3.11 14.02 13.67
N HIS A 116 -2.71 14.51 12.49
CA HIS A 116 -1.55 13.98 11.77
C HIS A 116 -0.25 14.19 12.56
N LYS A 117 -0.07 15.37 13.15
CA LYS A 117 1.06 15.65 14.04
C LYS A 117 1.05 14.75 15.27
N ALA A 118 -0.10 14.60 15.93
CA ALA A 118 -0.23 13.76 17.11
C ALA A 118 0.06 12.27 16.83
N ILE A 119 -0.39 11.73 15.69
CA ILE A 119 -0.15 10.32 15.34
C ILE A 119 1.31 10.09 14.94
N SER A 120 1.90 11.01 14.16
CA SER A 120 3.33 10.96 13.82
C SER A 120 4.21 11.07 15.07
N ASP A 121 3.84 11.93 16.03
CA ASP A 121 4.54 12.09 17.30
C ASP A 121 4.41 10.81 18.16
N ILE A 122 3.23 10.16 18.19
CA ILE A 122 3.04 8.90 18.92
C ILE A 122 3.86 7.76 18.30
N ALA A 123 3.88 7.65 16.97
CA ALA A 123 4.64 6.64 16.25
C ALA A 123 6.16 6.83 16.44
N PHE A 124 6.63 8.08 16.34
CA PHE A 124 8.03 8.44 16.59
C PHE A 124 8.46 8.14 18.04
N ASN A 125 7.64 8.52 19.02
CA ASN A 125 7.93 8.29 20.45
C ASN A 125 7.86 6.81 20.86
N ARG A 126 7.11 5.96 20.13
CA ARG A 126 7.16 4.50 20.32
C ARG A 126 8.44 3.90 19.78
N ARG A 127 8.92 4.38 18.62
CA ARG A 127 10.19 3.92 18.02
C ARG A 127 11.40 4.29 18.86
N GLN A 128 11.44 5.49 19.42
CA GLN A 128 12.55 5.91 20.31
C GLN A 128 12.64 5.04 21.57
N ARG A 129 11.50 4.80 22.25
CA ARG A 129 11.47 3.91 23.43
C ARG A 129 11.88 2.47 23.13
N PHE A 130 11.53 1.96 21.94
CA PHE A 130 11.96 0.63 21.52
C PHE A 130 13.49 0.57 21.32
N LEU A 131 14.08 1.56 20.66
CA LEU A 131 15.53 1.65 20.46
C LEU A 131 16.30 1.83 21.77
N GLU A 132 15.74 2.58 22.73
CA GLU A 132 16.32 2.75 24.07
C GLU A 132 16.32 1.43 24.86
N SER A 133 15.23 0.64 24.77
CA SER A 133 15.14 -0.66 25.45
C SER A 133 16.11 -1.72 24.91
N GLU A 134 16.38 -1.71 23.61
CA GLU A 134 17.40 -2.56 22.96
C GLU A 134 18.82 -2.16 23.38
N PHE A 135 19.07 -0.87 23.58
CA PHE A 135 20.38 -0.35 23.99
C PHE A 135 20.68 -0.67 25.47
N GLU A 136 19.66 -0.70 26.33
CA GLU A 136 19.80 -1.07 27.74
C GLU A 136 20.00 -2.58 27.94
N GLY A 137 19.35 -3.43 27.13
CA GLY A 137 19.56 -4.88 27.12
C GLY A 137 20.98 -5.31 26.70
N SER A 138 21.67 -4.48 25.91
CA SER A 138 23.07 -4.71 25.51
C SER A 138 24.08 -4.44 26.64
N LYS A 139 23.74 -3.62 27.65
CA LYS A 139 24.66 -3.26 28.74
C LYS A 139 24.71 -4.25 29.90
N THR A 140 23.77 -5.19 29.97
CA THR A 140 23.69 -6.22 31.04
C THR A 140 24.31 -7.56 30.64
N GLY A 141 24.83 -7.70 29.42
CA GLY A 141 25.58 -8.86 28.95
C GLY A 141 27.11 -8.66 29.00
N LYS A 142 27.69 -8.65 30.20
CA LYS A 142 29.12 -8.89 30.44
C LYS A 142 29.33 -9.71 31.70
#